data_AF-A0A2K6Q8M3-F1
#
_entry.id   AF-A0A2K6Q8M3-F1
#
_cell.length_a   1.000
_cell.length_b   1.000
_cell.length_c   1.000
_cell.angle_alpha   90.00
_cell.angle_beta   90.00
_cell.angle_gamma   90.00
#
_symmetry.space_group_name_H-M   'P 1'
#
loop_
_entity.id
_entity.type
_entity.pdbx_description
1 polymer ?
#
loop_
_entity_poly.entity_id
_entity_poly.type
_entity_poly.pdbx_seq_one_letter_code
_entity_poly.pdbx_strand_id
1 'polypeptide(L)'
;MLLRPLRGWAALALRCFGPGSPGSPASGPGSRRVQRGAWPSDKEREKEKKSVICVEGNIASGKTTCLEFFSNATDIEVLTEPVSKWRNVRGHNPLGLMYQDASRWGLTLQTYVQLTMLDRHTCPQVSSVRLMERSIHSARYIFVENLYRSGKMPEVDYVVLSEWFDWILRNMDVSVDLIVYLRTNPETCYQRLKRRCREEEKVIPLEYLEAIHHLHEEWLIKGSLFPVAAPVLVIEADHHMERMLELFEQNRDRILTPENRKLGP
;
A
#
# COMPACT_ATOMS: atom_id res chain seq x y z
N MET A 1 -15.87 -16.12 30.24
CA MET A 1 -14.77 -16.76 30.99
C MET A 1 -13.45 -16.28 30.40
N LEU A 2 -12.65 -15.58 31.23
CA LEU A 2 -11.24 -15.21 31.07
C LEU A 2 -10.82 -14.25 29.93
N LEU A 3 -10.97 -12.96 30.23
CA LEU A 3 -10.03 -11.90 29.83
C LEU A 3 -8.74 -12.04 30.65
N ARG A 4 -7.57 -11.86 30.00
CA ARG A 4 -6.33 -11.45 30.68
C ARG A 4 -5.61 -10.37 29.86
N PRO A 5 -5.21 -9.24 30.50
CA PRO A 5 -4.44 -8.16 29.87
C PRO A 5 -2.97 -8.17 30.33
N LEU A 6 -2.03 -7.74 29.49
CA LEU A 6 -0.66 -7.36 29.88
C LEU A 6 -0.19 -6.19 28.98
N ARG A 7 -0.11 -4.97 29.53
CA ARG A 7 1.12 -4.27 29.99
C ARG A 7 2.11 -4.04 28.83
N GLY A 8 2.40 -2.82 28.38
CA GLY A 8 2.73 -1.62 29.15
C GLY A 8 4.25 -1.55 29.31
N TRP A 9 4.95 -0.94 28.34
CA TRP A 9 6.38 -0.61 28.42
C TRP A 9 6.57 0.82 27.93
N ALA A 10 6.73 1.73 28.87
CA ALA A 10 7.24 3.08 28.65
C ALA A 10 8.13 3.41 29.84
N ALA A 11 9.45 3.26 29.69
CA ALA A 11 10.44 3.97 30.50
C ALA A 11 11.84 3.79 29.88
N LEU A 12 12.48 4.90 29.51
CA LEU A 12 13.73 5.43 30.09
C LEU A 12 14.58 6.10 29.00
N ALA A 13 14.66 7.43 29.05
CA ALA A 13 15.86 8.16 28.68
C ALA A 13 15.75 9.55 29.29
N LEU A 14 16.37 9.79 30.45
CA LEU A 14 16.73 11.13 30.90
C LEU A 14 17.77 11.05 32.02
N ARG A 15 18.80 11.89 31.87
CA ARG A 15 19.86 12.32 32.81
C ARG A 15 21.16 11.54 32.76
N CYS A 16 22.19 12.19 32.22
CA CYS A 16 23.40 12.56 32.98
C CYS A 16 24.05 13.80 32.33
N PHE A 17 23.95 14.95 33.01
CA PHE A 17 24.85 16.10 32.85
C PHE A 17 25.83 16.04 34.03
N GLY A 18 27.13 16.21 33.77
CA GLY A 18 28.14 16.40 34.80
C GLY A 18 29.04 17.59 34.45
N PRO A 19 29.59 18.28 35.44
CA PRO A 19 30.80 19.08 35.23
C PRO A 19 31.88 18.86 36.30
N GLY A 20 33.17 19.00 35.91
CA GLY A 20 34.26 19.37 36.83
C GLY A 20 35.57 18.56 36.74
N SER A 21 36.58 19.18 36.12
CA SER A 21 38.01 18.82 35.99
C SER A 21 38.81 18.99 37.31
N PRO A 22 40.18 19.00 37.37
CA PRO A 22 41.26 18.36 36.59
C PRO A 22 42.35 17.68 37.49
N GLY A 23 43.27 16.89 36.93
CA GLY A 23 44.48 16.46 37.64
C GLY A 23 45.41 15.53 36.85
N SER A 24 46.64 15.96 36.61
CA SER A 24 47.82 15.20 36.15
C SER A 24 49.02 15.75 36.96
N PRO A 25 50.24 15.15 36.99
CA PRO A 25 50.79 14.08 36.12
C PRO A 25 51.60 12.99 36.86
N ALA A 26 51.94 11.89 36.18
CA ALA A 26 53.23 11.17 36.38
C ALA A 26 53.50 10.15 35.24
N SER A 27 54.77 10.10 34.86
CA SER A 27 55.42 9.44 33.71
C SER A 27 55.76 7.95 33.88
N GLY A 28 55.77 7.19 32.77
CA GLY A 28 56.45 5.88 32.67
C GLY A 28 56.18 5.15 31.34
N PRO A 29 57.20 4.65 30.60
CA PRO A 29 57.07 4.26 29.20
C PRO A 29 56.73 2.77 29.02
N GLY A 30 55.91 2.45 28.01
CA GLY A 30 55.59 1.07 27.66
C GLY A 30 54.98 0.99 26.26
N SER A 31 55.84 0.83 25.26
CA SER A 31 55.45 0.50 23.89
C SER A 31 54.69 -0.83 23.88
N ARG A 32 53.37 -0.78 23.71
CA ARG A 32 52.56 -1.91 23.25
C ARG A 32 51.84 -1.49 21.99
N ARG A 33 52.25 -2.09 20.88
CA ARG A 33 51.53 -2.16 19.61
C ARG A 33 50.05 -2.44 19.90
N VAL A 34 49.22 -1.42 19.81
CA VAL A 34 47.78 -1.60 19.68
C VAL A 34 47.56 -2.16 18.29
N GLN A 35 47.27 -3.46 18.20
CA GLN A 35 46.69 -4.02 16.99
C GLN A 35 45.40 -3.25 16.74
N ARG A 36 45.37 -2.49 15.64
CA ARG A 36 44.14 -1.90 15.13
C ARG A 36 43.21 -3.08 14.85
N GLY A 37 42.28 -3.34 15.76
CA GLY A 37 41.15 -4.20 15.46
C GLY A 37 40.50 -3.65 14.21
N ALA A 38 40.51 -4.46 13.15
CA ALA A 38 39.82 -4.14 11.92
C ALA A 38 38.38 -3.78 12.28
N TRP A 39 37.99 -2.54 11.98
CA TRP A 39 36.59 -2.19 11.95
C TRP A 39 35.96 -3.13 10.92
N PRO A 40 34.84 -3.81 11.23
CA PRO A 40 34.17 -4.61 10.21
C PRO A 40 33.91 -3.66 9.05
N SER A 41 34.41 -4.02 7.86
CA SER A 41 34.19 -3.23 6.66
C SER A 41 32.69 -2.98 6.50
N ASP A 42 32.32 -1.79 6.01
CA ASP A 42 30.95 -1.36 5.72
C ASP A 42 30.15 -2.30 4.77
N LYS A 43 30.72 -3.44 4.38
CA LYS A 43 30.13 -4.52 3.59
C LYS A 43 29.21 -5.49 4.35
N GLU A 44 29.09 -5.41 5.68
CA GLU A 44 28.27 -6.38 6.46
C GLU A 44 26.87 -5.87 6.85
N ARG A 45 26.35 -4.80 6.22
CA ARG A 45 24.96 -4.39 6.44
C ARG A 45 24.31 -3.64 5.28
N GLU A 46 24.56 -4.05 4.04
CA GLU A 46 23.55 -3.85 3.01
C GLU A 46 22.40 -4.80 3.33
N LYS A 47 21.50 -4.38 4.22
CA LYS A 47 20.17 -4.98 4.29
C LYS A 47 19.61 -4.86 2.88
N GLU A 48 19.38 -5.99 2.21
CA GLU A 48 18.61 -6.04 0.97
C GLU A 48 17.41 -5.13 1.13
N LYS A 49 17.40 -4.08 0.32
CA LYS A 49 16.42 -3.01 0.46
C LYS A 49 15.10 -3.54 -0.07
N LYS A 50 14.11 -3.51 0.82
CA LYS A 50 12.77 -4.01 0.56
C LYS A 50 11.98 -2.97 -0.21
N SER A 51 11.34 -3.40 -1.30
CA SER A 51 10.51 -2.54 -2.16
C SER A 51 9.03 -2.90 -2.01
N VAL A 52 8.18 -1.87 -1.96
CA VAL A 52 6.72 -2.02 -1.96
C VAL A 52 6.14 -1.45 -3.24
N ILE A 53 5.42 -2.29 -4.00
CA ILE A 53 4.79 -1.94 -5.26
C ILE A 53 3.29 -2.10 -5.12
N CYS A 54 2.52 -1.05 -5.42
CA CYS A 54 1.07 -1.12 -5.43
C CYS A 54 0.55 -1.19 -6.86
N VAL A 55 -0.25 -2.22 -7.17
CA VAL A 55 -0.94 -2.35 -8.44
C VAL A 55 -2.33 -1.73 -8.31
N GLU A 56 -2.53 -0.60 -8.97
CA GLU A 56 -3.75 0.19 -8.98
C GLU A 56 -4.54 -0.01 -10.28
N GLY A 57 -5.84 0.28 -10.26
CA GLY A 57 -6.70 0.13 -11.41
C GLY A 57 -8.17 -0.05 -11.06
N ASN A 58 -9.05 0.13 -12.04
CA ASN A 58 -10.50 0.03 -11.84
C ASN A 58 -10.94 -1.39 -11.40
N ILE A 59 -12.18 -1.55 -10.94
CA ILE A 59 -12.77 -2.86 -10.66
C ILE A 59 -12.70 -3.70 -11.94
N ALA A 60 -12.27 -4.96 -11.81
CA ALA A 60 -12.08 -5.88 -12.94
C ALA A 60 -11.06 -5.42 -14.03
N SER A 61 -10.12 -4.51 -13.70
CA SER A 61 -9.04 -4.11 -14.61
C SER A 61 -7.95 -5.18 -14.83
N GLY A 62 -7.95 -6.27 -14.06
CA GLY A 62 -6.95 -7.35 -14.17
C GLY A 62 -5.82 -7.30 -13.14
N LYS A 63 -5.97 -6.55 -12.04
CA LYS A 63 -4.97 -6.45 -10.97
C LYS A 63 -4.58 -7.81 -10.39
N THR A 64 -5.55 -8.61 -9.94
CA THR A 64 -5.29 -9.96 -9.41
C THR A 64 -4.51 -10.82 -10.40
N THR A 65 -4.84 -10.75 -11.69
CA THR A 65 -4.11 -11.47 -12.75
C THR A 65 -2.66 -11.00 -12.89
N CYS A 66 -2.40 -9.69 -12.80
CA CYS A 66 -1.04 -9.14 -12.79
C CYS A 66 -0.25 -9.65 -11.57
N LEU A 67 -0.85 -9.66 -10.38
CA LEU A 67 -0.24 -10.19 -9.17
C LEU A 67 0.08 -11.68 -9.29
N GLU A 68 -0.87 -12.48 -9.79
CA GLU A 68 -0.70 -13.92 -10.00
C GLU A 68 0.43 -14.21 -10.99
N PHE A 69 0.58 -13.41 -12.04
CA PHE A 69 1.68 -13.54 -13.01
C PHE A 69 3.06 -13.47 -12.34
N PHE A 70 3.24 -12.53 -11.41
CA PHE A 70 4.51 -12.35 -10.69
C PHE A 70 4.66 -13.26 -9.46
N SER A 71 3.59 -13.91 -9.00
CA SER A 71 3.61 -14.73 -7.78
C SER A 71 4.57 -15.94 -7.83
N ASN A 72 4.91 -16.41 -9.03
CA ASN A 72 5.80 -17.56 -9.23
C ASN A 72 7.29 -17.19 -9.24
N ALA A 73 7.64 -15.90 -9.26
CA ALA A 73 9.04 -15.49 -9.23
C ALA A 73 9.62 -15.60 -7.81
N THR A 74 10.90 -15.94 -7.75
CA THR A 74 11.62 -16.05 -6.47
C THR A 74 11.71 -14.68 -5.82
N ASP A 75 11.58 -14.66 -4.50
CA ASP A 75 11.76 -13.46 -3.67
C ASP A 75 10.75 -12.33 -3.92
N ILE A 76 9.52 -12.72 -4.25
CA ILE A 76 8.35 -11.84 -4.32
C ILE A 76 7.28 -12.35 -3.36
N GLU A 77 6.74 -11.44 -2.56
CA GLU A 77 5.50 -11.69 -1.83
C GLU A 77 4.34 -10.90 -2.45
N VAL A 78 3.18 -11.55 -2.52
CA VAL A 78 1.97 -10.99 -3.15
C VAL A 78 0.88 -10.84 -2.09
N LEU A 79 0.38 -9.61 -1.94
CA LEU A 79 -0.72 -9.27 -1.03
C LEU A 79 -1.92 -8.81 -1.85
N THR A 80 -2.86 -9.73 -2.08
CA THR A 80 -4.14 -9.40 -2.73
C THR A 80 -5.07 -8.61 -1.79
N GLU A 81 -6.07 -7.94 -2.36
CA GLU A 81 -7.08 -7.25 -1.58
C GLU A 81 -7.78 -8.25 -0.64
N PRO A 82 -7.97 -7.91 0.64
CA PRO A 82 -8.64 -8.79 1.60
C PRO A 82 -10.16 -8.81 1.41
N VAL A 83 -10.65 -8.98 0.18
CA VAL A 83 -12.08 -9.00 -0.17
C VAL A 83 -12.84 -10.06 0.65
N SER A 84 -12.20 -11.20 0.95
CA SER A 84 -12.79 -12.22 1.83
C SER A 84 -13.10 -11.68 3.24
N LYS A 85 -12.22 -10.85 3.81
CA LYS A 85 -12.49 -10.17 5.08
C LYS A 85 -13.67 -9.20 4.95
N TRP A 86 -13.80 -8.49 3.83
CA TRP A 86 -14.88 -7.52 3.59
C TRP A 86 -16.24 -8.17 3.32
N ARG A 87 -16.25 -9.42 2.84
CA ARG A 87 -17.46 -10.21 2.61
C ARG A 87 -17.94 -10.97 3.84
N ASN A 88 -17.07 -11.15 4.83
CA ASN A 88 -17.41 -11.85 6.06
C ASN A 88 -16.70 -11.23 7.27
N VAL A 89 -17.37 -10.26 7.89
CA VAL A 89 -17.02 -9.72 9.21
C VAL A 89 -17.93 -10.39 10.23
N ARG A 90 -17.49 -11.56 10.74
CA ARG A 90 -18.22 -12.35 11.74
C ARG A 90 -19.68 -12.64 11.35
N GLY A 91 -19.90 -13.06 10.10
CA GLY A 91 -21.21 -13.39 9.55
C GLY A 91 -21.90 -12.25 8.79
N HIS A 92 -21.34 -11.04 8.81
CA HIS A 92 -21.88 -9.90 8.05
C HIS A 92 -21.08 -9.68 6.76
N ASN A 93 -21.76 -9.25 5.68
CA ASN A 93 -21.14 -8.90 4.40
C ASN A 93 -21.18 -7.37 4.15
N PRO A 94 -20.30 -6.57 4.79
CA PRO A 94 -20.21 -5.13 4.57
C PRO A 94 -20.08 -4.72 3.11
N LEU A 95 -19.35 -5.50 2.30
CA LEU A 95 -19.20 -5.20 0.87
C LEU A 95 -20.55 -5.26 0.14
N GLY A 96 -21.31 -6.34 0.36
CA GLY A 96 -22.65 -6.49 -0.19
C GLY A 96 -23.63 -5.43 0.34
N LEU A 97 -23.56 -5.13 1.63
CA LEU A 97 -24.39 -4.08 2.26
C LEU A 97 -24.12 -2.70 1.65
N MET A 98 -22.87 -2.36 1.35
CA MET A 98 -22.51 -1.10 0.68
C MET A 98 -23.07 -1.02 -0.74
N TYR A 99 -23.00 -2.11 -1.52
CA TYR A 99 -23.60 -2.10 -2.85
C TYR A 99 -25.14 -2.04 -2.85
N GLN A 100 -25.78 -2.49 -1.76
CA GLN A 100 -27.23 -2.36 -1.58
C GLN A 100 -27.65 -0.95 -1.12
N ASP A 101 -26.94 -0.39 -0.14
CA ASP A 101 -27.19 0.95 0.39
C ASP A 101 -25.86 1.60 0.79
N ALA A 102 -25.24 2.25 -0.18
CA ALA A 102 -23.96 2.93 0.01
C ALA A 102 -24.08 4.15 0.94
N SER A 103 -25.25 4.78 1.04
CA SER A 103 -25.48 5.90 1.95
C SER A 103 -25.44 5.45 3.41
N ARG A 104 -26.01 4.28 3.72
CA ARG A 104 -25.98 3.72 5.06
C ARG A 104 -24.67 3.04 5.41
N TRP A 105 -24.08 2.30 4.47
CA TRP A 105 -22.98 1.38 4.73
C TRP A 105 -21.63 1.83 4.19
N GLY A 106 -21.57 2.97 3.49
CA GLY A 106 -20.35 3.55 2.94
C GLY A 106 -19.29 3.78 4.02
N LEU A 107 -19.62 4.52 5.08
CA LEU A 107 -18.69 4.75 6.21
C LEU A 107 -18.20 3.45 6.84
N THR A 108 -19.13 2.51 7.13
CA THR A 108 -18.81 1.21 7.75
C THR A 108 -17.80 0.43 6.92
N LEU A 109 -18.05 0.30 5.62
CA LEU A 109 -17.14 -0.43 4.74
C LEU A 109 -15.80 0.31 4.61
N GLN A 110 -15.79 1.62 4.35
CA GLN A 110 -14.55 2.36 4.11
C GLN A 110 -13.65 2.41 5.35
N THR A 111 -14.23 2.50 6.56
CA THR A 111 -13.45 2.37 7.81
C THR A 111 -12.76 1.02 7.89
N TYR A 112 -13.47 -0.06 7.57
CA TYR A 112 -12.91 -1.41 7.61
C TYR A 112 -11.90 -1.66 6.49
N VAL A 113 -12.13 -1.10 5.29
CA VAL A 113 -11.17 -1.14 4.19
C VAL A 113 -9.87 -0.45 4.60
N GLN A 114 -9.91 0.78 5.14
CA GLN A 114 -8.71 1.47 5.63
C GLN A 114 -7.96 0.63 6.67
N LEU A 115 -8.65 0.05 7.65
CA LEU A 115 -8.04 -0.83 8.65
C LEU A 115 -7.33 -2.04 7.99
N THR A 116 -8.02 -2.74 7.11
CA THR A 116 -7.46 -3.93 6.47
C THR A 116 -6.35 -3.60 5.46
N MET A 117 -6.36 -2.42 4.84
CA MET A 117 -5.26 -1.97 3.98
C MET A 117 -4.06 -1.53 4.82
N LEU A 118 -4.27 -0.87 5.96
CA LEU A 118 -3.21 -0.57 6.92
C LEU A 118 -2.53 -1.85 7.42
N ASP A 119 -3.30 -2.89 7.75
CA ASP A 119 -2.79 -4.22 8.12
C ASP A 119 -1.88 -4.81 7.03
N ARG A 120 -2.23 -4.61 5.75
CA ARG A 120 -1.41 -5.08 4.60
C ARG A 120 -0.15 -4.26 4.39
N HIS A 121 -0.20 -2.95 4.61
CA HIS A 121 0.98 -2.09 4.53
C HIS A 121 1.96 -2.38 5.67
N THR A 122 1.46 -2.58 6.88
CA THR A 122 2.28 -2.70 8.09
C THR A 122 2.68 -4.13 8.45
N CYS A 123 2.13 -5.15 7.79
CA CYS A 123 2.55 -6.52 8.06
C CYS A 123 4.03 -6.72 7.71
N PRO A 124 4.79 -7.56 8.46
CA PRO A 124 6.20 -7.79 8.18
C PRO A 124 6.43 -8.28 6.76
N GLN A 125 7.32 -7.61 6.03
CA GLN A 125 7.74 -8.03 4.70
C GLN A 125 8.79 -9.13 4.82
N VAL A 126 8.58 -10.27 4.17
CA VAL A 126 9.55 -11.38 4.18
C VAL A 126 10.47 -11.32 2.96
N SER A 127 9.92 -11.03 1.78
CA SER A 127 10.64 -11.00 0.50
C SER A 127 11.24 -9.62 0.17
N SER A 128 12.19 -9.55 -0.76
CA SER A 128 12.75 -8.26 -1.22
C SER A 128 11.70 -7.39 -1.90
N VAL A 129 10.76 -7.97 -2.63
CA VAL A 129 9.69 -7.25 -3.31
C VAL A 129 8.32 -7.66 -2.78
N ARG A 130 7.50 -6.67 -2.41
CA ARG A 130 6.08 -6.84 -2.07
C ARG A 130 5.21 -6.24 -3.17
N LEU A 131 4.41 -7.06 -3.84
CA LEU A 131 3.35 -6.60 -4.74
C LEU A 131 2.02 -6.59 -4.00
N MET A 132 1.38 -5.43 -3.93
CA MET A 132 0.08 -5.24 -3.27
C MET A 132 -1.00 -4.93 -4.28
N GLU A 133 -2.17 -5.56 -4.15
CA GLU A 133 -3.36 -5.16 -4.88
C GLU A 133 -3.96 -3.94 -4.18
N ARG A 134 -3.90 -2.79 -4.85
CA ARG A 134 -4.25 -1.49 -4.30
C ARG A 134 -3.43 -1.08 -3.07
N SER A 135 -3.73 0.12 -2.59
CA SER A 135 -3.11 0.76 -1.45
C SER A 135 -4.11 1.45 -0.54
N ILE A 136 -3.67 1.84 0.66
CA ILE A 136 -4.45 2.72 1.53
C ILE A 136 -4.75 4.07 0.85
N HIS A 137 -3.89 4.54 -0.06
CA HIS A 137 -4.13 5.76 -0.85
C HIS A 137 -5.38 5.61 -1.72
N SER A 138 -5.51 4.51 -2.46
CA SER A 138 -6.70 4.28 -3.30
C SER A 138 -8.00 4.16 -2.47
N ALA A 139 -7.92 3.60 -1.25
CA ALA A 139 -9.07 3.55 -0.35
C ALA A 139 -9.61 4.96 -0.06
N ARG A 140 -8.72 5.93 0.18
CA ARG A 140 -9.10 7.32 0.45
C ARG A 140 -9.38 8.15 -0.80
N TYR A 141 -8.45 8.16 -1.76
CA TYR A 141 -8.45 9.05 -2.92
C TYR A 141 -9.41 8.61 -4.03
N ILE A 142 -9.76 7.32 -4.06
CA ILE A 142 -10.71 6.80 -5.06
C ILE A 142 -12.05 6.50 -4.39
N PHE A 143 -12.09 5.57 -3.43
CA PHE A 143 -13.37 5.04 -2.97
C PHE A 143 -14.13 5.95 -2.01
N VAL A 144 -13.44 6.50 -1.01
CA VAL A 144 -14.03 7.51 -0.10
C VAL A 144 -14.39 8.78 -0.88
N GLU A 145 -13.49 9.24 -1.76
CA GLU A 145 -13.77 10.40 -2.64
C GLU A 145 -15.00 10.19 -3.52
N ASN A 146 -15.14 9.01 -4.14
CA ASN A 146 -16.30 8.68 -4.96
C ASN A 146 -17.61 8.68 -4.15
N LEU A 147 -17.61 8.11 -2.95
CA LEU A 147 -18.79 8.09 -2.09
C LEU A 147 -19.21 9.52 -1.69
N TYR A 148 -18.24 10.39 -1.41
CA TYR A 148 -18.50 11.79 -1.13
C TYR A 148 -19.05 12.55 -2.35
N ARG A 149 -18.36 12.48 -3.50
CA ARG A 149 -18.77 13.15 -4.75
C ARG A 149 -20.13 12.69 -5.27
N SER A 150 -20.49 11.43 -5.04
CA SER A 150 -21.79 10.88 -5.43
C SER A 150 -22.92 11.21 -4.44
N GLY A 151 -22.65 11.99 -3.39
CA GLY A 151 -23.64 12.38 -2.37
C GLY A 151 -24.06 11.22 -1.45
N LYS A 152 -23.30 10.11 -1.46
CA LYS A 152 -23.57 8.91 -0.65
C LYS A 152 -22.78 8.89 0.66
N MET A 153 -21.95 9.90 0.91
CA MET A 153 -21.24 10.07 2.17
C MET A 153 -21.44 11.51 2.64
N PRO A 154 -22.02 11.72 3.83
CA PRO A 154 -22.07 13.04 4.45
C PRO A 154 -20.68 13.65 4.61
N GLU A 155 -20.59 14.98 4.57
CA GLU A 155 -19.32 15.70 4.70
C GLU A 155 -18.59 15.36 6.01
N VAL A 156 -19.31 15.22 7.12
CA VAL A 156 -18.71 14.84 8.41
C VAL A 156 -18.02 13.47 8.34
N ASP A 157 -18.64 12.49 7.69
CA ASP A 157 -18.08 11.14 7.54
C ASP A 157 -16.83 11.17 6.66
N TYR A 158 -16.87 11.95 5.58
CA TYR A 158 -15.74 12.17 4.69
C TYR A 158 -14.56 12.83 5.41
N VAL A 159 -14.80 13.89 6.18
CA VAL A 159 -13.76 14.59 6.97
C VAL A 159 -13.15 13.63 8.01
N VAL A 160 -13.98 12.90 8.76
CA VAL A 160 -13.49 11.93 9.76
C VAL A 160 -12.59 10.87 9.13
N LEU A 161 -13.00 10.26 8.01
CA LEU A 161 -12.18 9.27 7.30
C LEU A 161 -10.89 9.88 6.71
N SER A 162 -10.89 11.17 6.40
CA SER A 162 -9.72 11.90 5.92
C SER A 162 -8.73 12.15 7.05
N GLU A 163 -9.19 12.61 8.22
CA GLU A 163 -8.33 12.83 9.38
C GLU A 163 -7.69 11.52 9.87
N TRP A 164 -8.44 10.42 9.84
CA TRP A 164 -7.91 9.09 10.13
C TRP A 164 -6.81 8.70 9.15
N PHE A 165 -7.04 8.90 7.85
CA PHE A 165 -6.04 8.64 6.82
C PHE A 165 -4.79 9.50 7.00
N ASP A 166 -4.93 10.80 7.27
CA ASP A 166 -3.81 11.72 7.50
C ASP A 166 -3.04 11.36 8.78
N TRP A 167 -3.72 10.87 9.81
CA TRP A 167 -3.06 10.33 10.99
C TRP A 167 -2.23 9.08 10.64
N ILE A 168 -2.78 8.16 9.84
CA ILE A 168 -2.07 6.96 9.40
C ILE A 168 -0.80 7.33 8.62
N LEU A 169 -0.91 8.22 7.63
CA LEU A 169 0.25 8.65 6.83
C LEU A 169 1.38 9.26 7.68
N ARG A 170 1.04 9.95 8.76
CA ARG A 170 2.03 10.60 9.65
C ARG A 170 2.68 9.65 10.65
N ASN A 171 2.00 8.59 11.04
CA ASN A 171 2.40 7.77 12.19
C ASN A 171 2.83 6.35 11.81
N MET A 172 2.41 5.82 10.67
CA MET A 172 2.64 4.43 10.26
C MET A 172 3.50 4.39 8.99
N ASP A 173 4.31 3.32 8.85
CA ASP A 173 5.04 3.06 7.60
C ASP A 173 4.08 2.45 6.58
N VAL A 174 3.65 3.29 5.64
CA VAL A 174 2.82 2.94 4.48
C VAL A 174 3.49 3.38 3.18
N SER A 175 4.84 3.38 3.18
CA SER A 175 5.63 3.82 2.05
C SER A 175 5.44 2.91 0.82
N VAL A 176 5.48 3.54 -0.36
CA VAL A 176 5.32 2.87 -1.66
C VAL A 176 6.48 3.32 -2.55
N ASP A 177 7.16 2.39 -3.20
CA ASP A 177 8.29 2.67 -4.10
C ASP A 177 7.86 2.79 -5.57
N LEU A 178 6.75 2.14 -5.94
CA LEU A 178 6.20 2.19 -7.30
C LEU A 178 4.69 1.97 -7.28
N ILE A 179 3.96 2.74 -8.10
CA ILE A 179 2.56 2.48 -8.42
C ILE A 179 2.50 1.94 -9.86
N VAL A 180 1.97 0.73 -10.04
CA VAL A 180 1.66 0.18 -11.35
C VAL A 180 0.18 0.41 -11.63
N TYR A 181 -0.14 1.33 -12.52
CA TYR A 181 -1.51 1.63 -12.89
C TYR A 181 -1.92 0.79 -14.12
N LEU A 182 -2.78 -0.20 -13.90
CA LEU A 182 -3.46 -0.92 -14.97
C LEU A 182 -4.63 -0.07 -15.46
N ARG A 183 -4.35 0.74 -16.48
CA ARG A 183 -5.32 1.64 -17.10
C ARG A 183 -6.21 0.82 -18.02
N THR A 184 -7.51 0.86 -17.80
CA THR A 184 -8.48 0.06 -18.56
C THR A 184 -9.75 0.87 -18.75
N ASN A 185 -10.32 0.81 -19.93
CA ASN A 185 -11.58 1.49 -20.23
C ASN A 185 -12.72 0.95 -19.35
N PRO A 186 -13.65 1.81 -18.89
CA PRO A 186 -14.80 1.40 -18.09
C PRO A 186 -15.63 0.29 -18.74
N GLU A 187 -15.82 0.32 -20.06
CA GLU A 187 -16.59 -0.68 -20.81
C GLU A 187 -15.92 -2.04 -20.76
N THR A 188 -14.59 -2.09 -20.95
CA THR A 188 -13.80 -3.31 -20.82
C THR A 188 -13.89 -3.85 -19.40
N CYS A 189 -13.78 -2.98 -18.38
CA CYS A 189 -13.95 -3.35 -16.98
C CYS A 189 -15.34 -3.93 -16.73
N TYR A 190 -16.39 -3.31 -17.25
CA TYR A 190 -17.77 -3.75 -17.11
C TYR A 190 -18.00 -5.12 -17.76
N GLN A 191 -17.46 -5.35 -18.96
CA GLN A 191 -17.52 -6.65 -19.61
C GLN A 191 -16.79 -7.74 -18.79
N ARG A 192 -15.61 -7.44 -18.26
CA ARG A 192 -14.83 -8.36 -17.41
C ARG A 192 -15.53 -8.65 -16.08
N LEU A 193 -16.13 -7.62 -15.47
CA LEU A 193 -16.93 -7.72 -14.25
C LEU A 193 -18.12 -8.66 -14.45
N LYS A 194 -18.86 -8.52 -15.56
CA LYS A 194 -19.96 -9.43 -15.92
C LYS A 194 -19.50 -10.87 -16.09
N ARG A 195 -18.32 -11.11 -16.68
CA ARG A 195 -17.77 -12.47 -16.84
C ARG A 195 -17.34 -13.09 -15.50
N ARG A 196 -16.83 -12.27 -14.58
CA ARG A 196 -16.37 -12.71 -13.26
C ARG A 196 -17.52 -13.13 -12.32
N CYS A 197 -18.74 -12.67 -12.57
CA CYS A 197 -19.97 -13.15 -11.93
C CYS A 197 -19.97 -13.17 -10.38
N ARG A 198 -19.29 -12.24 -9.70
CA ARG A 198 -19.42 -12.11 -8.24
C ARG A 198 -20.79 -11.53 -7.90
N GLU A 199 -21.53 -12.19 -7.00
CA GLU A 199 -22.91 -11.82 -6.66
C GLU A 199 -23.06 -10.35 -6.24
N GLU A 200 -22.16 -9.86 -5.38
CA GLU A 200 -22.21 -8.49 -4.89
C GLU A 200 -21.87 -7.44 -5.97
N GLU A 201 -21.13 -7.83 -7.01
CA GLU A 201 -20.68 -6.94 -8.08
C GLU A 201 -21.72 -6.81 -9.20
N LYS A 202 -22.71 -7.71 -9.29
CA LYS A 202 -23.72 -7.70 -10.37
C LYS A 202 -24.57 -6.42 -10.42
N VAL A 203 -24.69 -5.72 -9.30
CA VAL A 203 -25.47 -4.48 -9.19
C VAL A 203 -24.67 -3.24 -9.56
N ILE A 204 -23.37 -3.37 -9.85
CA ILE A 204 -22.50 -2.24 -10.19
C ILE A 204 -22.83 -1.74 -11.60
N PRO A 205 -23.29 -0.48 -11.74
CA PRO A 205 -23.61 0.09 -13.05
C PRO A 205 -22.34 0.60 -13.77
N LEU A 206 -22.41 0.81 -15.09
CA LEU A 206 -21.26 1.27 -15.88
C LEU A 206 -20.80 2.66 -15.43
N GLU A 207 -21.76 3.53 -15.11
CA GLU A 207 -21.54 4.91 -14.65
C GLU A 207 -20.70 4.95 -13.37
N TYR A 208 -20.83 3.93 -12.52
CA TYR A 208 -19.97 3.79 -11.33
C TYR A 208 -18.52 3.50 -11.73
N LEU A 209 -18.30 2.64 -12.72
CA LEU A 209 -16.95 2.33 -13.21
C LEU A 209 -16.33 3.53 -13.94
N GLU A 210 -17.12 4.32 -14.66
CA GLU A 210 -16.69 5.58 -15.27
C GLU A 210 -16.23 6.59 -14.20
N ALA A 211 -17.02 6.78 -13.14
CA ALA A 211 -16.65 7.65 -12.03
C ALA A 211 -15.34 7.22 -11.35
N ILE A 212 -15.18 5.91 -11.10
CA ILE A 212 -13.94 5.36 -10.55
C ILE A 212 -12.77 5.53 -11.53
N HIS A 213 -12.98 5.35 -12.83
CA HIS A 213 -11.95 5.57 -13.85
C HIS A 213 -11.47 7.02 -13.83
N HIS A 214 -12.40 7.99 -13.84
CA HIS A 214 -12.06 9.42 -13.80
C HIS A 214 -11.23 9.79 -12.56
N LEU A 215 -11.55 9.23 -11.40
CA LEU A 215 -10.75 9.47 -10.18
C LEU A 215 -9.33 8.90 -10.28
N HIS A 216 -9.15 7.74 -10.91
CA HIS A 216 -7.80 7.21 -11.16
C HIS A 216 -7.03 8.09 -12.14
N GLU A 217 -7.67 8.60 -13.19
CA GLU A 217 -7.05 9.50 -14.17
C GLU A 217 -6.64 10.84 -13.53
N GLU A 218 -7.49 11.42 -12.68
CA GLU A 218 -7.19 12.64 -11.93
C GLU A 218 -6.02 12.44 -10.96
N TRP A 219 -5.95 11.29 -10.31
CA TRP A 219 -4.91 10.98 -9.33
C TRP A 219 -3.58 10.60 -9.99
N LEU A 220 -3.57 9.61 -10.88
CA LEU A 220 -2.37 8.92 -11.33
C LEU A 220 -1.80 9.44 -12.66
N ILE A 221 -2.60 10.16 -13.45
CA ILE A 221 -2.18 10.70 -14.75
C ILE A 221 -2.03 12.22 -14.69
N LYS A 222 -3.09 12.93 -14.28
CA LYS A 222 -3.11 14.40 -14.25
C LYS A 222 -2.35 14.98 -13.06
N GLY A 223 -2.28 14.24 -11.94
CA GLY A 223 -1.63 14.68 -10.71
C GLY A 223 -2.27 15.91 -10.05
N SER A 224 -3.54 16.19 -10.35
CA SER A 224 -4.18 17.47 -10.02
C SER A 224 -4.97 17.47 -8.71
N LEU A 225 -5.36 16.29 -8.22
CA LEU A 225 -6.31 16.19 -7.10
C LEU A 225 -5.66 15.76 -5.78
N PHE A 226 -4.76 14.78 -5.83
CA PHE A 226 -4.13 14.19 -4.65
C PHE A 226 -2.64 13.94 -4.89
N PRO A 227 -1.80 13.97 -3.85
CA PRO A 227 -0.39 13.67 -3.99
C PRO A 227 -0.19 12.21 -4.42
N VAL A 228 0.73 12.02 -5.34
CA VAL A 228 1.16 10.68 -5.78
C VAL A 228 2.30 10.23 -4.89
N ALA A 229 2.13 9.10 -4.19
CA ALA A 229 3.09 8.63 -3.18
C ALA A 229 4.39 8.09 -3.78
N ALA A 230 4.39 7.69 -5.06
CA ALA A 230 5.51 7.05 -5.74
C ALA A 230 5.46 7.29 -7.26
N PRO A 231 6.54 7.05 -8.01
CA PRO A 231 6.50 7.04 -9.48
C PRO A 231 5.39 6.11 -10.01
N VAL A 232 4.74 6.52 -11.09
CA VAL A 232 3.66 5.75 -11.72
C VAL A 232 4.17 5.07 -12.99
N LEU A 233 3.95 3.76 -13.09
CA LEU A 233 4.09 2.97 -14.30
C LEU A 233 2.70 2.67 -14.87
N VAL A 234 2.36 3.28 -16.00
CA VAL A 234 1.08 3.03 -16.67
C VAL A 234 1.22 1.87 -17.63
N ILE A 235 0.28 0.91 -17.56
CA ILE A 235 0.14 -0.20 -18.50
C ILE A 235 -1.27 -0.17 -19.07
N GLU A 236 -1.38 -0.02 -20.38
CA GLU A 236 -2.66 -0.09 -21.10
C GLU A 236 -3.17 -1.54 -21.07
N ALA A 237 -4.28 -1.75 -20.37
CA ALA A 237 -4.74 -3.06 -19.95
C ALA A 237 -6.09 -3.46 -20.60
N ASP A 238 -6.43 -2.87 -21.73
CA ASP A 238 -7.63 -3.20 -22.52
C ASP A 238 -7.48 -4.43 -23.43
N HIS A 239 -6.27 -5.00 -23.52
CA HIS A 239 -5.99 -6.11 -24.41
C HIS A 239 -6.50 -7.48 -23.90
N HIS A 240 -6.48 -8.47 -24.80
CA HIS A 240 -6.73 -9.88 -24.45
C HIS A 240 -5.60 -10.46 -23.58
N MET A 241 -5.88 -11.57 -22.90
CA MET A 241 -5.00 -12.16 -21.89
C MET A 241 -3.56 -12.39 -22.39
N GLU A 242 -3.39 -13.00 -23.55
CA GLU A 242 -2.06 -13.30 -24.13
C GLU A 242 -1.20 -12.03 -24.24
N ARG A 243 -1.79 -10.96 -24.78
CA ARG A 243 -1.12 -9.66 -24.90
C ARG A 243 -0.84 -9.02 -23.55
N MET A 244 -1.71 -9.22 -22.55
CA MET A 244 -1.46 -8.74 -21.19
C MET A 244 -0.25 -9.43 -20.55
N LEU A 245 -0.11 -10.75 -20.74
CA LEU A 245 1.04 -11.50 -20.24
C LEU A 245 2.35 -11.02 -20.90
N GLU A 246 2.33 -10.73 -22.20
CA GLU A 246 3.47 -10.12 -22.89
C GLU A 246 3.84 -8.75 -22.31
N LEU A 247 2.84 -7.90 -22.05
CA LEU A 247 3.06 -6.57 -21.46
C LEU A 247 3.62 -6.67 -20.04
N PHE A 248 3.17 -7.64 -19.23
CA PHE A 248 3.72 -7.86 -17.90
C PHE A 248 5.17 -8.33 -17.98
N GLU A 249 5.51 -9.25 -18.88
CA GLU A 249 6.89 -9.70 -19.07
C GLU A 249 7.80 -8.56 -19.57
N GLN A 250 7.35 -7.76 -20.55
CA GLN A 250 8.08 -6.60 -21.07
C GLN A 250 8.36 -5.54 -19.98
N ASN A 251 7.51 -5.46 -18.96
CA ASN A 251 7.66 -4.53 -17.86
C ASN A 251 8.21 -5.17 -16.58
N ARG A 252 8.59 -6.46 -16.59
CA ARG A 252 9.07 -7.21 -15.42
C ARG A 252 10.14 -6.45 -14.66
N ASP A 253 11.22 -6.05 -15.32
CA ASP A 253 12.34 -5.37 -14.68
C ASP A 253 11.92 -4.00 -14.12
N ARG A 254 11.06 -3.27 -14.84
CA ARG A 254 10.54 -1.96 -14.40
C ARG A 254 9.65 -2.07 -13.17
N ILE A 255 8.94 -3.19 -13.02
CA ILE A 255 8.07 -3.47 -11.88
C ILE A 255 8.93 -3.94 -10.71
N LEU A 256 9.77 -4.95 -10.91
CA LEU A 256 10.47 -5.66 -9.84
C LEU A 256 11.76 -4.98 -9.37
N THR A 257 12.35 -4.09 -10.17
CA THR A 257 13.56 -3.34 -9.81
C THR A 257 13.35 -1.82 -9.91
N PRO A 258 12.46 -1.23 -9.09
CA PRO A 258 12.14 0.20 -9.18
C PRO A 258 13.33 1.11 -8.84
N GLU A 259 14.37 0.59 -8.18
CA GLU A 259 15.54 1.34 -7.73
C GLU A 259 16.39 1.93 -8.87
N ASN A 260 16.43 1.26 -10.03
CA ASN A 260 17.17 1.74 -11.21
C ASN A 260 16.63 3.08 -11.77
N ARG A 261 15.51 3.59 -11.23
CA ARG A 261 14.95 4.91 -11.58
C ARG A 261 15.36 6.05 -10.65
N LYS A 262 15.91 5.77 -9.46
CA LYS A 262 16.45 6.84 -8.58
C LYS A 262 17.79 7.39 -9.09
N LEU A 263 18.37 6.76 -10.12
CA LEU A 263 19.61 7.11 -10.80
C LEU A 263 19.33 7.35 -12.31
N GLY A 264 18.66 8.46 -12.63
CA GLY A 264 18.47 8.95 -14.00
C GLY A 264 18.18 10.45 -13.94
N PRO A 265 18.68 11.23 -14.92
CA PRO A 265 19.29 12.56 -14.74
C PRO A 265 18.43 13.61 -14.03
#